data_AF-A0A2T9UK18-F1
#
_entry.id   AF-A0A2T9UK18-F1
#
_cell.length_a   1.000
_cell.length_b   1.000
_cell.length_c   1.000
_cell.angle_alpha   90.00
_cell.angle_beta   90.00
_cell.angle_gamma   90.00
#
_symmetry.space_group_name_H-M   'P 1'
#
loop_
_entity.id
_entity.type
_entity.pdbx_description
1 polymer ?
#
loop_
_entity_poly.entity_id
_entity_poly.type
_entity_poly.pdbx_seq_one_letter_code
_entity_poly.pdbx_strand_id
1 'polypeptide(L)'
;RNIHQPLVEISLWASLGWWIVALLLVLFYPGSAAIWRNSKTLRLIFGVLTIVPFFWGMLALRAWHYDENHYSGAIWLLYVMILVWGADSGAYMFGKLFGKHKLAPKVSPGKTWQGFIGGLATAAVISWGYGMWANLDVAPVTLLICSIVAALASVLGDLTESMFKREAGIK
;
A
#
# COMPACT_ATOMS: atom_id res chain seq x y z
N ARG A 1 -9.07 8.35 22.93
CA ARG A 1 -10.17 7.35 23.15
C ARG A 1 -9.74 5.99 22.58
N ASN A 2 -9.57 4.97 23.43
CA ASN A 2 -8.92 3.68 23.15
C ASN A 2 -9.28 3.05 21.79
N ILE A 3 -8.24 2.77 20.99
CA ILE A 3 -8.31 2.12 19.67
C ILE A 3 -8.72 0.62 19.80
N HIS A 4 -8.82 0.11 21.03
CA HIS A 4 -9.33 -1.23 21.37
C HIS A 4 -10.86 -1.38 21.21
N GLN A 5 -11.45 -0.73 20.20
CA GLN A 5 -12.80 -1.10 19.79
C GLN A 5 -12.69 -2.41 19.00
N PRO A 6 -13.35 -3.50 19.42
CA PRO A 6 -13.24 -4.80 18.74
C PRO A 6 -13.60 -4.71 17.25
N LEU A 7 -14.43 -3.74 16.87
CA LEU A 7 -14.76 -3.44 15.48
C LEU A 7 -13.57 -2.96 14.64
N VAL A 8 -12.69 -2.12 15.21
CA VAL A 8 -11.45 -1.66 14.54
C VAL A 8 -10.53 -2.83 14.30
N GLU A 9 -10.31 -3.63 15.34
CA GLU A 9 -9.39 -4.78 15.29
C GLU A 9 -9.86 -5.83 14.29
N ILE A 10 -11.14 -6.21 14.33
CA ILE A 10 -11.73 -7.15 13.36
C ILE A 10 -11.61 -6.62 11.93
N SER A 11 -11.85 -5.33 11.71
CA SER A 11 -11.70 -4.72 10.38
C SER A 11 -10.25 -4.75 9.88
N LEU A 12 -9.27 -4.56 10.77
CA LEU A 12 -7.85 -4.62 10.40
C LEU A 12 -7.41 -6.05 10.06
N TRP A 13 -7.86 -7.06 10.83
CA TRP A 13 -7.59 -8.46 10.53
C TRP A 13 -8.26 -8.91 9.22
N ALA A 14 -9.52 -8.51 9.00
CA ALA A 14 -10.21 -8.76 7.73
C ALA A 14 -9.47 -8.11 6.55
N SER A 15 -8.93 -6.91 6.74
CA SER A 15 -8.12 -6.22 5.74
C SER A 15 -6.83 -6.98 5.43
N LEU A 16 -6.12 -7.46 6.45
CA LEU A 16 -4.91 -8.25 6.26
C LEU A 16 -5.21 -9.49 5.40
N GLY A 17 -6.29 -10.21 5.72
CA GLY A 17 -6.76 -11.34 4.93
C GLY A 17 -7.10 -10.95 3.48
N TRP A 18 -7.79 -9.82 3.30
CA TRP A 18 -8.11 -9.29 1.97
C TRP A 18 -6.85 -8.97 1.15
N TRP A 19 -5.85 -8.31 1.75
CA TRP A 19 -4.60 -7.98 1.05
C TRP A 19 -3.79 -9.21 0.65
N ILE A 20 -3.84 -10.29 1.44
CA ILE A 20 -3.27 -11.59 1.05
C ILE A 20 -4.02 -12.14 -0.16
N VAL A 21 -5.36 -12.12 -0.16
CA VAL A 21 -6.16 -12.54 -1.32
C VAL A 21 -5.84 -11.67 -2.54
N ALA A 22 -5.77 -10.35 -2.39
CA ALA A 22 -5.44 -9.43 -3.48
C ALA A 22 -4.06 -9.74 -4.08
N LEU A 23 -3.07 -10.03 -3.25
CA LEU A 23 -1.74 -10.48 -3.70
C LEU A 23 -1.84 -11.76 -4.52
N LEU A 24 -2.56 -12.77 -4.04
CA LEU A 24 -2.75 -14.03 -4.78
C LEU A 24 -3.48 -13.79 -6.12
N LEU A 25 -4.52 -12.93 -6.13
CA LEU A 25 -5.24 -12.58 -7.36
C LEU A 25 -4.30 -11.94 -8.39
N VAL A 26 -3.43 -11.03 -7.97
CA VAL A 26 -2.45 -10.38 -8.85
C VAL A 26 -1.39 -11.37 -9.34
N LEU A 27 -0.85 -12.23 -8.46
CA LEU A 27 0.18 -13.21 -8.82
C LEU A 27 -0.31 -14.28 -9.82
N PHE A 28 -1.55 -14.74 -9.66
CA PHE A 28 -2.16 -15.74 -10.55
C PHE A 28 -2.92 -15.13 -11.74
N TYR A 29 -2.80 -13.82 -11.97
CA TYR A 29 -3.39 -13.17 -13.13
C TYR A 29 -2.74 -13.66 -14.44
N PRO A 30 -3.51 -13.99 -15.51
CA PRO A 30 -4.94 -13.76 -15.72
C PRO A 30 -5.86 -14.92 -15.29
N GLY A 31 -5.33 -16.04 -14.81
CA GLY A 31 -6.14 -17.21 -14.43
C GLY A 31 -7.12 -16.91 -13.29
N SER A 32 -6.69 -16.12 -12.30
CA SER A 32 -7.54 -15.64 -11.22
C SER A 32 -8.75 -14.83 -11.71
N ALA A 33 -8.58 -14.03 -12.77
CA ALA A 33 -9.63 -13.19 -13.32
C ALA A 33 -10.81 -14.01 -13.88
N ALA A 34 -10.57 -15.22 -14.38
CA ALA A 34 -11.65 -16.08 -14.88
C ALA A 34 -12.72 -16.37 -13.81
N ILE A 35 -12.33 -16.42 -12.53
CA ILE A 35 -13.20 -16.77 -11.41
C ILE A 35 -14.14 -15.61 -11.04
N TRP A 36 -13.63 -14.38 -11.03
CA TRP A 36 -14.37 -13.22 -10.52
C TRP A 36 -14.84 -12.24 -11.59
N ARG A 37 -14.29 -12.30 -12.82
CA ARG A 37 -14.60 -11.34 -13.89
C ARG A 37 -16.10 -11.28 -14.20
N ASN A 38 -16.82 -12.40 -14.19
CA ASN A 38 -18.23 -12.40 -14.57
C ASN A 38 -19.18 -12.03 -13.43
N SER A 39 -18.70 -11.98 -12.18
CA SER A 39 -19.53 -11.68 -11.00
C SER A 39 -19.41 -10.23 -10.57
N LYS A 40 -20.47 -9.44 -10.79
CA LYS A 40 -20.55 -8.04 -10.31
C LYS A 40 -20.48 -7.97 -8.77
N THR A 41 -21.06 -8.94 -8.07
CA THR A 41 -21.06 -9.01 -6.61
C THR A 41 -19.66 -9.17 -6.05
N LEU A 42 -18.85 -10.06 -6.61
CA LEU A 42 -17.46 -10.23 -6.16
C LEU A 42 -16.63 -8.96 -6.37
N ARG A 43 -16.77 -8.30 -7.52
CA ARG A 43 -16.10 -7.02 -7.79
C ARG A 43 -16.49 -5.93 -6.79
N LEU A 44 -17.76 -5.86 -6.39
CA LEU A 44 -18.22 -4.92 -5.35
C LEU A 44 -17.65 -5.26 -3.98
N ILE A 45 -17.64 -6.54 -3.59
CA ILE A 45 -17.05 -7.00 -2.33
C ILE A 45 -15.58 -6.61 -2.26
N PHE A 46 -14.83 -6.82 -3.34
CA PHE A 46 -13.43 -6.45 -3.44
C PHE A 46 -13.21 -4.94 -3.25
N GLY A 47 -14.04 -4.11 -3.89
CA GLY A 47 -14.00 -2.66 -3.71
C GLY A 47 -14.26 -2.24 -2.26
N VAL A 48 -15.29 -2.81 -1.63
CA VAL A 48 -15.62 -2.54 -0.22
C VAL A 48 -14.48 -2.96 0.71
N LEU A 49 -13.92 -4.16 0.51
CA LEU A 49 -12.81 -4.68 1.31
C LEU A 49 -11.51 -3.89 1.12
N THR A 50 -11.35 -3.14 0.02
CA THR A 50 -10.21 -2.23 -0.15
C THR A 50 -10.47 -0.86 0.51
N ILE A 51 -11.65 -0.28 0.29
CA ILE A 51 -11.95 1.11 0.71
C ILE A 51 -12.19 1.21 2.22
N VAL A 52 -12.96 0.28 2.80
CA VAL A 52 -13.36 0.37 4.22
C VAL A 52 -12.14 0.32 5.15
N PRO A 53 -11.18 -0.62 4.97
CA PRO A 53 -10.00 -0.64 5.82
C PRO A 53 -9.05 0.54 5.60
N PHE A 54 -8.97 1.07 4.37
CA PHE A 54 -8.19 2.28 4.12
C PHE A 54 -8.73 3.45 4.95
N PHE A 55 -10.05 3.67 4.92
CA PHE A 55 -10.69 4.71 5.71
C PHE A 55 -10.48 4.51 7.21
N TRP A 56 -10.66 3.28 7.69
CA TRP A 56 -10.48 2.96 9.10
C TRP A 56 -9.03 3.09 9.57
N GLY A 57 -8.07 2.69 8.73
CA GLY A 57 -6.64 2.84 8.98
C GLY A 57 -6.22 4.30 9.07
N MET A 58 -6.70 5.16 8.16
CA MET A 58 -6.45 6.61 8.24
C MET A 58 -7.02 7.22 9.52
N LEU A 59 -8.25 6.87 9.90
CA LEU A 59 -8.86 7.37 11.13
C LEU A 59 -8.11 6.89 12.38
N ALA A 60 -7.72 5.62 12.43
CA ALA A 60 -6.95 5.06 13.53
C ALA A 60 -5.58 5.74 13.68
N LEU A 61 -4.89 5.98 12.57
CA LEU A 61 -3.60 6.69 12.56
C LEU A 61 -3.77 8.16 12.97
N ARG A 62 -4.82 8.84 12.50
CA ARG A 62 -5.11 10.24 12.85
C ARG A 62 -5.48 10.41 14.33
N ALA A 63 -6.20 9.44 14.89
CA ALA A 63 -6.62 9.41 16.28
C ALA A 63 -5.49 8.99 17.24
N TRP A 64 -4.35 8.54 16.71
CA TRP A 64 -3.21 8.12 17.50
C TRP A 64 -2.64 9.28 18.34
N HIS A 65 -2.61 9.11 19.66
CA HIS A 65 -2.15 10.11 20.64
C HIS A 65 -2.79 11.50 20.48
N TYR A 66 -4.01 11.54 19.92
CA TYR A 66 -4.72 12.80 19.68
C TYR A 66 -4.99 13.58 20.97
N ASP A 67 -5.27 12.86 22.06
CA ASP A 67 -5.59 13.43 23.37
C ASP A 67 -4.35 14.07 24.04
N GLU A 68 -3.13 13.67 23.66
CA GLU A 68 -1.87 14.22 24.20
C GLU A 68 -1.32 15.34 23.32
N ASN A 69 -1.31 15.11 22.00
CA ASN A 69 -0.89 16.12 21.02
C ASN A 69 -1.67 15.94 19.72
N HIS A 70 -2.48 16.94 19.41
CA HIS A 70 -3.34 16.98 18.22
C HIS A 70 -2.58 16.80 16.90
N TYR A 71 -1.28 17.06 16.86
CA TYR A 71 -0.45 16.95 15.66
C TYR A 71 0.20 15.58 15.47
N SER A 72 0.34 14.76 16.52
CA SER A 72 1.10 13.50 16.44
C SER A 72 0.57 12.54 15.37
N GLY A 73 -0.72 12.23 15.40
CA GLY A 73 -1.34 11.37 14.37
C GLY A 73 -1.32 11.99 12.96
N ALA A 74 -1.35 13.33 12.86
CA ALA A 74 -1.25 14.03 11.57
C ALA A 74 0.15 13.93 10.96
N ILE A 75 1.20 14.01 11.78
CA ILE A 75 2.59 13.85 11.34
C ILE A 75 2.82 12.43 10.83
N TRP A 76 2.31 11.41 11.53
CA TRP A 76 2.38 10.02 11.07
C TRP A 76 1.65 9.78 9.75
N LEU A 77 0.48 10.40 9.57
CA LEU A 77 -0.26 10.34 8.31
C LEU A 77 0.52 11.01 7.17
N LEU A 78 1.08 12.20 7.42
CA LEU A 78 1.93 12.90 6.46
C LEU A 78 3.16 12.07 6.08
N TYR A 79 3.78 11.41 7.06
CA TYR A 79 4.91 10.51 6.85
C TYR A 79 4.54 9.39 5.87
N VAL A 80 3.43 8.67 6.11
CA VAL A 80 2.98 7.60 5.20
C VAL A 80 2.69 8.14 3.79
N MET A 81 2.10 9.33 3.68
CA MET A 81 1.86 9.95 2.37
C MET A 81 3.16 10.27 1.63
N ILE A 82 4.13 10.91 2.30
CA ILE A 82 5.45 11.21 1.73
C ILE A 82 6.16 9.92 1.32
N LEU A 83 6.07 8.88 2.15
CA LEU A 83 6.68 7.58 1.88
C LEU A 83 6.09 6.95 0.61
N VAL A 84 4.76 6.91 0.47
CA VAL A 84 4.08 6.37 -0.71
C VAL A 84 4.40 7.19 -1.96
N TRP A 85 4.24 8.51 -1.90
CA TRP A 85 4.55 9.39 -3.04
C TRP A 85 6.02 9.33 -3.46
N GLY A 86 6.91 9.23 -2.48
CA GLY A 86 8.33 9.06 -2.71
C GLY A 86 8.64 7.71 -3.35
N ALA A 87 8.05 6.62 -2.86
CA ALA A 87 8.19 5.29 -3.46
C ALA A 87 7.69 5.26 -4.91
N ASP A 88 6.55 5.89 -5.21
CA ASP A 88 6.00 5.97 -6.57
C ASP A 88 6.87 6.81 -7.49
N SER A 89 7.36 7.95 -7.00
CA SER A 89 8.28 8.83 -7.74
C SER A 89 9.60 8.12 -8.03
N GLY A 90 10.17 7.44 -7.03
CA GLY A 90 11.34 6.59 -7.18
C GLY A 90 11.11 5.49 -8.19
N ALA A 91 9.99 4.77 -8.07
CA ALA A 91 9.65 3.70 -9.00
C ALA A 91 9.49 4.19 -10.44
N TYR A 92 8.89 5.36 -10.64
CA TYR A 92 8.79 6.00 -11.94
C TYR A 92 10.16 6.40 -12.50
N MET A 93 10.99 7.08 -11.70
CA MET A 93 12.29 7.59 -12.13
C MET A 93 13.26 6.44 -12.47
N PHE A 94 13.45 5.49 -11.55
CA PHE A 94 14.31 4.32 -11.79
C PHE A 94 13.72 3.40 -12.87
N GLY A 95 12.39 3.31 -12.94
CA GLY A 95 11.70 2.55 -13.99
C GLY A 95 11.88 3.16 -15.38
N LYS A 96 11.94 4.48 -15.50
CA LYS A 96 12.17 5.19 -16.77
C LYS A 96 13.64 5.15 -17.20
N LEU A 97 14.57 5.29 -16.25
CA LEU A 97 16.00 5.33 -16.53
C LEU A 97 16.60 3.94 -16.78
N PHE A 98 16.20 2.93 -15.99
CA PHE A 98 16.83 1.62 -15.98
C PHE A 98 15.87 0.46 -16.32
N GLY A 99 14.60 0.75 -16.62
CA GLY A 99 13.57 -0.26 -16.82
C GLY A 99 13.79 -1.11 -18.06
N LYS A 100 14.37 -2.30 -17.87
CA LYS A 100 14.54 -3.32 -18.92
C LYS A 100 13.60 -4.50 -18.75
N HIS A 101 13.28 -4.86 -17.51
CA HIS A 101 12.49 -6.06 -17.19
C HIS A 101 11.13 -5.67 -16.61
N LYS A 102 10.05 -6.14 -17.25
CA LYS A 102 8.68 -5.87 -16.80
C LYS A 102 8.35 -6.68 -15.55
N LEU A 103 7.70 -6.05 -14.58
CA LEU A 103 7.32 -6.68 -13.31
C LEU A 103 6.09 -7.58 -13.49
N ALA A 104 5.02 -7.02 -14.04
CA ALA A 104 3.74 -7.70 -14.21
C ALA A 104 3.14 -7.37 -15.59
N PRO A 105 3.72 -7.86 -16.71
CA PRO A 105 3.37 -7.42 -18.05
C PRO A 105 1.88 -7.64 -18.42
N LYS A 106 1.25 -8.67 -17.83
CA LYS A 106 -0.18 -8.98 -18.05
C LYS A 106 -1.12 -8.04 -17.30
N VAL A 107 -0.72 -7.59 -16.10
CA VAL A 107 -1.53 -6.69 -15.24
C VAL A 107 -1.23 -5.23 -15.56
N SER A 108 0.05 -4.83 -15.47
CA SER A 108 0.53 -3.47 -15.70
C SER A 108 1.79 -3.47 -16.59
N PRO A 109 1.67 -3.18 -17.90
CA PRO A 109 2.80 -3.19 -18.83
C PRO A 109 3.81 -2.05 -18.57
N GLY A 110 3.45 -1.07 -17.75
CA GLY A 110 4.32 0.06 -17.41
C GLY A 110 5.32 -0.23 -16.28
N LYS A 111 5.00 -1.15 -15.35
CA LYS A 111 5.82 -1.39 -14.15
C LYS A 111 7.03 -2.29 -14.48
N THR A 112 8.19 -1.95 -13.93
CA THR A 112 9.47 -2.68 -14.14
C THR A 112 10.08 -3.11 -12.81
N TRP A 113 10.89 -4.16 -12.83
CA TRP A 113 11.64 -4.62 -11.65
C TRP A 113 12.63 -3.57 -11.15
N GLN A 114 13.29 -2.86 -12.06
CA GLN A 114 14.21 -1.78 -11.70
C GLN A 114 13.47 -0.62 -11.04
N GLY A 115 12.28 -0.26 -11.54
CA GLY A 115 11.41 0.70 -10.89
C GLY A 115 11.00 0.24 -9.49
N PHE A 116 10.53 -1.00 -9.36
CA PHE A 116 10.14 -1.57 -8.06
C PHE A 116 11.27 -1.47 -7.01
N ILE A 117 12.48 -1.92 -7.37
CA ILE A 117 13.66 -1.82 -6.48
C ILE A 117 14.00 -0.35 -6.19
N GLY A 118 13.93 0.52 -7.18
CA GLY A 118 14.15 1.96 -7.01
C GLY A 118 13.15 2.61 -6.05
N GLY A 119 11.87 2.24 -6.13
CA GLY A 119 10.84 2.70 -5.20
C GLY A 119 11.10 2.23 -3.77
N LEU A 120 11.50 0.97 -3.57
CA LEU A 120 11.89 0.45 -2.25
C LEU A 120 13.12 1.16 -1.69
N ALA A 121 14.12 1.45 -2.53
CA ALA A 121 15.30 2.20 -2.13
C ALA A 121 14.93 3.64 -1.72
N THR A 122 14.05 4.31 -2.47
CA THR A 122 13.55 5.65 -2.10
C THR A 122 12.77 5.61 -0.78
N ALA A 123 11.92 4.60 -0.57
CA ALA A 123 11.21 4.41 0.69
C ALA A 123 12.16 4.20 1.88
N ALA A 124 13.24 3.43 1.70
CA ALA A 124 14.27 3.23 2.73
C ALA A 124 14.99 4.54 3.09
N VAL A 125 15.32 5.37 2.09
CA VAL A 125 15.94 6.68 2.31
C VAL A 125 15.01 7.63 3.07
N ILE A 126 13.72 7.68 2.70
CA ILE A 126 12.72 8.49 3.40
C ILE A 126 12.57 8.03 4.86
N SER A 127 12.50 6.71 5.08
CA SER A 127 12.41 6.13 6.42
C SER A 127 13.60 6.48 7.29
N TRP A 128 14.82 6.38 6.74
CA TRP A 128 16.03 6.76 7.45
C TRP A 128 16.06 8.25 7.77
N GLY A 129 15.77 9.12 6.79
CA GLY A 129 15.72 10.57 7.00
C GLY A 129 14.71 10.98 8.06
N TYR A 130 13.52 10.38 8.04
CA TYR A 130 12.50 10.62 9.05
C TYR A 130 12.93 10.12 10.43
N GLY A 131 13.54 8.94 10.52
CA GLY A 131 14.06 8.40 11.79
C GLY A 131 15.10 9.30 12.45
N MET A 132 15.97 9.94 11.67
CA MET A 132 16.95 10.91 12.19
C MET A 132 16.31 12.22 12.64
N TRP A 133 15.29 12.70 11.91
CA TRP A 133 14.63 13.97 12.22
C TRP A 133 13.67 13.86 13.42
N ALA A 134 12.91 12.78 13.49
CA ALA A 134 11.84 12.61 14.47
C ALA A 134 12.31 12.11 15.84
N ASN A 135 13.59 11.76 16.00
CA ASN A 135 14.22 11.25 17.23
C ASN A 135 13.30 10.29 18.01
N LEU A 136 12.82 9.25 17.32
CA LEU A 136 11.80 8.35 17.83
C LEU A 136 12.39 7.35 18.84
N ASP A 137 11.61 7.01 19.86
CA ASP A 137 11.91 5.88 20.77
C ASP A 137 11.80 4.51 20.08
N VAL A 138 11.38 4.48 18.81
CA VAL A 138 11.24 3.28 18.00
C VAL A 138 12.58 2.94 17.35
N ALA A 139 13.00 1.67 17.47
CA ALA A 139 14.21 1.20 16.82
C ALA A 139 14.19 1.51 15.31
N PRO A 140 15.27 2.09 14.73
CA PRO A 140 15.33 2.46 13.31
C PRO A 140 15.01 1.30 12.37
N VAL A 141 15.38 0.08 12.75
CA VAL A 141 15.10 -1.14 12.00
C VAL A 141 13.59 -1.41 11.92
N THR A 142 12.84 -1.21 13.00
CA THR A 142 11.39 -1.38 13.02
C THR A 142 10.71 -0.39 12.09
N LEU A 143 11.11 0.89 12.16
CA LEU A 143 10.59 1.92 11.26
C LEU A 143 10.86 1.58 9.80
N LEU A 144 12.08 1.10 9.48
CA LEU A 144 12.45 0.68 8.14
C LEU A 144 11.57 -0.47 7.64
N ILE A 145 11.39 -1.51 8.46
CA ILE A 145 10.55 -2.67 8.11
C ILE A 145 9.11 -2.20 7.83
N CYS A 146 8.51 -1.40 8.71
CA CYS A 146 7.17 -0.86 8.51
C CYS A 146 7.06 -0.05 7.21
N SER A 147 8.09 0.72 6.89
CA SER A 147 8.11 1.58 5.70
C SER A 147 8.23 0.78 4.41
N ILE A 148 9.06 -0.27 4.41
CA ILE A 148 9.15 -1.21 3.30
C ILE A 148 7.82 -1.94 3.11
N VAL A 149 7.19 -2.42 4.19
CA VAL A 149 5.87 -3.06 4.12
C VAL A 149 4.81 -2.10 3.55
N ALA A 150 4.80 -0.84 3.97
CA ALA A 150 3.89 0.17 3.43
C ALA A 150 4.13 0.43 1.93
N ALA A 151 5.39 0.53 1.50
CA ALA A 151 5.75 0.69 0.09
C ALA A 151 5.33 -0.53 -0.75
N LEU A 152 5.52 -1.75 -0.23
CA LEU A 152 5.05 -2.98 -0.88
C LEU A 152 3.51 -3.02 -1.00
N ALA A 153 2.80 -2.63 0.05
CA ALA A 153 1.35 -2.53 0.05
C ALA A 153 0.86 -1.51 -1.00
N SER A 154 1.55 -0.37 -1.14
CA SER A 154 1.26 0.61 -2.19
C SER A 154 1.38 0.01 -3.59
N VAL A 155 2.50 -0.68 -3.87
CA VAL A 155 2.72 -1.35 -5.16
C VAL A 155 1.65 -2.41 -5.44
N LEU A 156 1.27 -3.19 -4.42
CA LEU A 156 0.20 -4.17 -4.55
C LEU A 156 -1.16 -3.52 -4.83
N GLY A 157 -1.48 -2.41 -4.16
CA GLY A 157 -2.68 -1.62 -4.41
C GLY A 157 -2.76 -1.16 -5.86
N ASP A 158 -1.69 -0.55 -6.37
CA ASP A 158 -1.55 -0.11 -7.76
C ASP A 158 -1.78 -1.25 -8.78
N LEU A 159 -1.21 -2.42 -8.50
CA LEU A 159 -1.38 -3.60 -9.36
C LEU A 159 -2.81 -4.14 -9.29
N THR A 160 -3.41 -4.15 -8.11
CA THR A 160 -4.81 -4.57 -7.90
C THR A 160 -5.77 -3.64 -8.64
N GLU A 161 -5.56 -2.32 -8.55
CA GLU A 161 -6.35 -1.34 -9.31
C GLU A 161 -6.17 -1.54 -10.83
N SER A 162 -4.92 -1.68 -11.28
CA SER A 162 -4.60 -1.93 -12.70
C SER A 162 -5.28 -3.19 -13.24
N MET A 163 -5.31 -4.26 -12.43
CA MET A 163 -6.01 -5.51 -12.75
C MET A 163 -7.52 -5.28 -12.91
N PHE A 164 -8.16 -4.57 -11.98
CA PHE A 164 -9.58 -4.28 -12.06
C PHE A 164 -9.94 -3.39 -13.26
N LYS A 165 -9.12 -2.37 -13.56
CA LYS A 165 -9.29 -1.53 -14.76
C LYS A 165 -9.20 -2.35 -16.04
N ARG A 166 -8.22 -3.26 -16.12
CA ARG A 166 -8.05 -4.16 -17.28
C ARG A 166 -9.28 -5.02 -17.52
N GLU A 167 -9.87 -5.60 -16.48
CA GLU A 167 -11.07 -6.44 -16.58
C GLU A 167 -12.38 -5.64 -16.75
N ALA A 168 -12.34 -4.33 -16.51
CA ALA A 168 -13.42 -3.41 -16.86
C ALA A 168 -13.32 -2.89 -18.30
N GLY A 169 -12.22 -3.19 -19.03
CA GLY A 169 -11.97 -2.67 -20.36
C GLY A 169 -11.59 -1.18 -20.40
N ILE A 170 -11.28 -0.60 -19.24
CA ILE A 170 -10.90 0.81 -19.08
C ILE A 170 -9.37 0.87 -19.02
N LYS A 171 -8.75 1.85 -19.70
CA LYS A 171 -7.31 2.09 -19.64
C LYS A 171 -6.98 3.09 -18.53
#